data_AF-A0A956C0I5-F1
#
_entry.id   AF-A0A956C0I5-F1
#
_cell.length_a   1.000
_cell.length_b   1.000
_cell.length_c   1.000
_cell.angle_alpha   90.00
_cell.angle_beta   90.00
_cell.angle_gamma   90.00
#
_symmetry.space_group_name_H-M   'P 1'
#
loop_
_entity.id
_entity.type
_entity.pdbx_description
1 polymer ?
#
loop_
_entity_poly.entity_id
_entity_poly.type
_entity_poly.pdbx_seq_one_letter_code
_entity_poly.pdbx_strand_id
1 'polypeptide(L)'
;MTVPLFSLRTQGDWGIGQITAMPASARFFRDAGQTLLQILPAHELAGGETSPYGACSAFALDPIYIDVDAVPDLDAEAIAAALGDVGRAQLEDVRRAASVRYADVRALKHRALRSAFDRFRERELAAGTERASAFRAFVAAEQAWLRDAALYCALRSSHDGWGWRTWPAPERDRAPEVLAIAHDPVDDGGLGTRVLHFMYLQWIALGQWADARAGIAEAGCELMGDLPFIVGEESADVWAHREAFRTDIELGAPPDAFSPDGQRWGLPVYDWDVMDRDGLAWLCARASHAARLYDRSRIDHVVGFFRQWVRKGDAPGSFVPETEAEQRARGRKVLAAMMQAAGRTPSGESRLIAEDLGVIPPFVRETMRELGLPGYKVLPWEKDDDSRSRDPRAFAPLSVATWSTHDTAPITSWWDELEPWEREQLGKLAGLGDGVTGRERDLALLGLLFAAGSSLTLVLAQELLGDGARINTPGTVSDVNWTWRLPRSLEELASDADVRSRFGAVRELATRSGRLRV
;
A
#
# COMPACT_ATOMS: atom_id res chain seq x y z
N MET A 1 7.81 7.47 9.10
CA MET A 1 7.78 6.02 9.43
C MET A 1 6.95 5.26 8.40
N THR A 2 7.13 3.95 8.33
CA THR A 2 6.33 3.02 7.53
C THR A 2 5.79 1.91 8.43
N VAL A 3 4.48 1.69 8.41
CA VAL A 3 3.81 0.57 9.08
C VAL A 3 2.63 0.14 8.21
N PRO A 4 2.53 -1.13 7.82
CA PRO A 4 1.36 -1.59 7.08
C PRO A 4 0.08 -1.41 7.92
N LEU A 5 -1.03 -1.03 7.28
CA LEU A 5 -2.29 -0.83 8.00
C LEU A 5 -2.73 -2.11 8.71
N PHE A 6 -2.59 -3.28 8.05
CA PHE A 6 -2.91 -4.57 8.64
C PHE A 6 -2.11 -4.89 9.92
N SER A 7 -0.92 -4.30 10.06
CA SER A 7 -0.03 -4.54 11.19
C SER A 7 -0.40 -3.74 12.44
N LEU A 8 -1.23 -2.70 12.32
CA LEU A 8 -1.65 -1.93 13.50
C LEU A 8 -2.41 -2.84 14.47
N ARG A 9 -2.25 -2.56 15.76
CA ARG A 9 -2.91 -3.31 16.83
C ARG A 9 -3.50 -2.35 17.84
N THR A 10 -4.79 -2.49 18.12
CA THR A 10 -5.47 -1.76 19.21
C THR A 10 -6.11 -2.78 20.14
N GLN A 11 -6.43 -2.38 21.36
CA GLN A 11 -7.22 -3.25 22.25
C GLN A 11 -8.57 -3.61 21.62
N GLY A 12 -9.12 -2.72 20.81
CA GLY A 12 -10.40 -2.77 20.12
C GLY A 12 -10.46 -3.59 18.83
N ASP A 13 -9.32 -3.99 18.25
CA ASP A 13 -9.31 -4.45 16.87
C ASP A 13 -9.97 -5.82 16.61
N TRP A 14 -10.18 -6.15 15.34
CA TRP A 14 -10.76 -7.42 14.91
C TRP A 14 -9.70 -8.43 14.43
N GLY A 15 -8.50 -8.42 15.03
CA GLY A 15 -7.38 -9.28 14.63
C GLY A 15 -6.55 -8.76 13.45
N ILE A 16 -6.84 -7.54 12.98
CA ILE A 16 -6.12 -6.80 11.94
C ILE A 16 -6.24 -5.31 12.24
N GLY A 17 -5.24 -4.51 11.86
CA GLY A 17 -5.34 -3.07 11.96
C GLY A 17 -6.47 -2.49 11.11
N GLN A 18 -7.10 -1.43 11.61
CA GLN A 18 -8.31 -0.81 11.04
C GLN A 18 -8.07 0.66 10.72
N ILE A 19 -8.85 1.22 9.79
CA ILE A 19 -8.70 2.60 9.30
C ILE A 19 -8.69 3.61 10.46
N THR A 20 -9.58 3.44 11.43
CA THR A 20 -9.73 4.30 12.62
C THR A 20 -8.53 4.24 13.58
N ALA A 21 -7.65 3.23 13.46
CA ALA A 21 -6.43 3.13 14.24
C ALA A 21 -5.31 4.05 13.71
N MET A 22 -5.38 4.50 12.46
CA MET A 22 -4.30 5.31 11.85
C MET A 22 -4.04 6.65 12.56
N PRO A 23 -5.06 7.43 12.99
CA PRO A 23 -4.83 8.64 13.79
C PRO A 23 -4.13 8.34 15.13
N ALA A 24 -4.53 7.25 15.79
CA ALA A 24 -3.92 6.85 17.07
C ALA A 24 -2.47 6.41 16.88
N SER A 25 -2.17 5.66 15.81
CA SER A 25 -0.79 5.27 15.49
C SER A 25 0.07 6.50 15.14
N ALA A 26 -0.44 7.43 14.34
CA ALA A 26 0.24 8.68 14.03
C ALA A 26 0.60 9.47 15.31
N ARG A 27 -0.34 9.61 16.25
CA ARG A 27 -0.08 10.24 17.55
C ARG A 27 0.96 9.49 18.38
N PHE A 28 0.86 8.16 18.45
CA PHE A 28 1.78 7.33 19.20
C PHE A 28 3.23 7.48 18.69
N PHE A 29 3.45 7.35 17.38
CA PHE A 29 4.80 7.46 16.83
C PHE A 29 5.31 8.91 16.72
N ARG A 30 4.43 9.92 16.81
CA ARG A 30 4.84 11.32 16.98
C ARG A 30 5.61 11.55 18.27
N ASP A 31 5.41 10.72 19.30
CA ASP A 31 6.23 10.78 20.52
C ASP A 31 7.71 10.46 20.21
N ALA A 32 7.99 9.62 19.22
CA ALA A 32 9.32 9.37 18.65
C ALA A 32 9.77 10.42 17.62
N GLY A 33 9.02 11.51 17.42
CA GLY A 33 9.32 12.59 16.49
C GLY A 33 8.92 12.33 15.03
N GLN A 34 8.07 11.34 14.77
CA GLN A 34 7.61 11.03 13.40
C GLN A 34 6.53 12.03 12.94
N THR A 35 6.61 12.48 11.69
CA THR A 35 5.70 13.46 11.07
C THR A 35 5.04 12.95 9.78
N LEU A 36 5.31 11.70 9.40
CA LEU A 36 4.75 11.05 8.22
C LEU A 36 4.48 9.59 8.54
N LEU A 37 3.24 9.15 8.32
CA LEU A 37 2.80 7.77 8.39
C LEU A 37 2.69 7.22 6.96
N GLN A 38 3.61 6.35 6.57
CA GLN A 38 3.48 5.57 5.34
C GLN A 38 2.79 4.23 5.64
N ILE A 39 1.83 3.87 4.82
CA ILE A 39 1.21 2.54 4.79
C ILE A 39 1.49 1.84 3.46
N LEU A 40 1.33 0.52 3.43
CA LEU A 40 1.31 -0.27 2.21
C LEU A 40 -0.05 -0.12 1.50
N PRO A 41 -0.21 -0.59 0.25
CA PRO A 41 -1.48 -0.52 -0.46
C PRO A 41 -2.62 -1.12 0.39
N ALA A 42 -3.76 -0.42 0.44
CA ALA A 42 -4.94 -0.83 1.21
C ALA A 42 -6.10 -1.25 0.28
N HIS A 43 -5.75 -1.68 -0.92
CA HIS A 43 -6.71 -1.95 -1.99
C HIS A 43 -7.35 -3.34 -1.87
N GLU A 44 -8.56 -3.48 -2.43
CA GLU A 44 -9.35 -4.72 -2.40
C GLU A 44 -8.55 -5.92 -2.93
N LEU A 45 -8.41 -6.95 -2.11
CA LEU A 45 -7.69 -8.18 -2.47
C LEU A 45 -8.65 -9.28 -2.95
N ALA A 46 -8.14 -10.16 -3.82
CA ALA A 46 -8.85 -11.39 -4.14
C ALA A 46 -8.91 -12.34 -2.93
N GLY A 47 -9.90 -13.24 -2.91
CA GLY A 47 -9.98 -14.30 -1.90
C GLY A 47 -8.71 -15.16 -1.89
N GLY A 48 -8.12 -15.37 -0.71
CA GLY A 48 -6.86 -16.11 -0.53
C GLY A 48 -5.59 -15.28 -0.76
N GLU A 49 -5.69 -14.09 -1.35
CA GLU A 49 -4.56 -13.17 -1.47
C GLU A 49 -4.31 -12.43 -0.14
N THR A 50 -3.04 -12.25 0.19
CA THR A 50 -2.57 -11.54 1.39
C THR A 50 -1.58 -10.43 1.06
N SER A 51 -0.98 -10.46 -0.13
CA SER A 51 -0.10 -9.42 -0.64
C SER A 51 -0.88 -8.15 -0.97
N PRO A 52 -0.53 -7.00 -0.38
CA PRO A 52 -1.07 -5.70 -0.77
C PRO A 52 -0.87 -5.36 -2.26
N TYR A 53 0.10 -6.00 -2.91
CA TYR A 53 0.43 -5.79 -4.32
C TYR A 53 -0.39 -6.69 -5.27
N GLY A 54 -1.17 -7.63 -4.73
CA GLY A 54 -2.07 -8.52 -5.47
C GLY A 54 -3.51 -8.02 -5.56
N ALA A 55 -3.72 -6.71 -5.45
CA ALA A 55 -5.06 -6.13 -5.43
C ALA A 55 -5.84 -6.40 -6.73
N CYS A 56 -7.14 -6.68 -6.58
CA CYS A 56 -8.07 -6.86 -7.69
C CYS A 56 -8.76 -5.54 -8.11
N SER A 57 -8.42 -4.42 -7.48
CA SER A 57 -8.76 -3.07 -7.95
C SER A 57 -7.65 -2.07 -7.58
N ALA A 58 -7.29 -1.15 -8.48
CA ALA A 58 -6.41 -0.02 -8.17
C ALA A 58 -7.11 1.14 -7.43
N PHE A 59 -8.43 1.06 -7.25
CA PHE A 59 -9.26 2.16 -6.73
C PHE A 59 -9.99 1.78 -5.45
N ALA A 60 -10.60 0.58 -5.40
CA ALA A 60 -11.37 0.15 -4.24
C ALA A 60 -10.46 -0.08 -3.03
N LEU A 61 -10.93 0.32 -1.84
CA LEU A 61 -10.31 -0.03 -0.56
C LEU A 61 -10.78 -1.42 -0.14
N ASP A 62 -9.94 -2.19 0.53
CA ASP A 62 -10.34 -3.50 1.06
C ASP A 62 -11.26 -3.34 2.29
N PRO A 63 -12.52 -3.82 2.25
CA PRO A 63 -13.43 -3.75 3.38
C PRO A 63 -12.92 -4.45 4.64
N ILE A 64 -11.88 -5.29 4.56
CA ILE A 64 -11.20 -5.86 5.73
C ILE A 64 -10.67 -4.77 6.67
N TYR A 65 -10.38 -3.56 6.17
CA TYR A 65 -9.86 -2.46 6.98
C TYR A 65 -10.95 -1.61 7.66
N ILE A 66 -12.23 -1.82 7.33
CA ILE A 66 -13.34 -1.13 7.99
C ILE A 66 -13.31 -1.42 9.49
N ASP A 67 -13.43 -0.35 10.27
CA ASP A 67 -13.74 -0.44 11.69
C ASP A 67 -15.22 -0.77 11.88
N VAL A 68 -15.51 -2.02 12.26
CA VAL A 68 -16.87 -2.52 12.42
C VAL A 68 -17.60 -1.81 13.56
N ASP A 69 -16.88 -1.50 14.64
CA ASP A 69 -17.44 -0.82 15.81
C ASP A 69 -17.76 0.66 15.52
N ALA A 70 -17.18 1.22 14.46
CA ALA A 70 -17.44 2.58 13.97
C ALA A 70 -18.44 2.62 12.79
N VAL A 71 -19.10 1.50 12.45
CA VAL A 71 -20.14 1.49 11.39
C VAL A 71 -21.46 2.01 11.97
N PRO A 72 -22.03 3.11 11.45
CA PRO A 72 -23.23 3.72 12.03
C PRO A 72 -24.47 2.81 12.09
N ASP A 73 -24.54 1.85 11.17
CA ASP A 73 -25.68 0.93 11.04
C ASP A 73 -25.59 -0.26 12.01
N LEU A 74 -24.51 -0.37 12.79
CA LEU A 74 -24.29 -1.39 13.80
C LEU A 74 -24.26 -0.81 15.22
N ASP A 75 -24.80 -1.58 16.15
CA ASP A 75 -24.65 -1.40 17.59
C ASP A 75 -24.09 -2.71 18.19
N ALA A 76 -23.69 -2.69 19.47
CA ALA A 76 -23.09 -3.85 20.12
C ALA A 76 -24.01 -5.09 20.11
N GLU A 77 -25.34 -4.90 20.17
CA GLU A 77 -26.32 -5.98 20.11
C GLU A 77 -26.38 -6.59 18.72
N ALA A 78 -26.40 -5.77 17.66
CA ALA A 78 -26.38 -6.20 16.28
C ALA A 78 -25.09 -6.96 15.93
N ILE A 79 -23.93 -6.47 16.41
CA ILE A 79 -22.65 -7.17 16.25
C ILE A 79 -22.70 -8.53 16.97
N ALA A 80 -23.16 -8.57 18.22
CA ALA A 80 -23.27 -9.81 18.97
C ALA A 80 -24.22 -10.82 18.30
N ALA A 81 -25.35 -10.35 17.77
CA ALA A 81 -26.30 -11.17 17.03
C ALA A 81 -25.71 -11.70 15.72
N ALA A 82 -25.02 -10.86 14.95
CA ALA A 82 -24.40 -11.24 13.68
C ALA A 82 -23.29 -12.30 13.88
N LEU A 83 -22.51 -12.18 14.96
CA LEU A 83 -21.41 -13.10 15.28
C LEU A 83 -21.86 -14.37 16.03
N GLY A 84 -22.88 -14.30 16.87
CA GLY A 84 -23.25 -15.37 17.79
C GLY A 84 -22.11 -15.76 18.74
N ASP A 85 -22.29 -16.82 19.52
CA ASP A 85 -21.28 -17.24 20.52
C ASP A 85 -19.96 -17.69 19.86
N VAL A 86 -20.07 -18.47 18.79
CA VAL A 86 -18.91 -19.00 18.06
C VAL A 86 -18.10 -17.87 17.42
N GLY A 87 -18.76 -16.91 16.76
CA GLY A 87 -18.07 -15.78 16.13
C GLY A 87 -17.42 -14.85 17.16
N ARG A 88 -18.05 -14.66 18.32
CA ARG A 88 -17.45 -13.88 19.42
C ARG A 88 -16.21 -14.57 20.00
N ALA A 89 -16.25 -15.89 20.19
CA ALA A 89 -15.07 -16.64 20.63
C ALA A 89 -13.93 -16.56 19.59
N GLN A 90 -14.26 -16.72 18.30
CA GLN A 90 -13.29 -16.61 17.22
C GLN A 90 -12.71 -15.19 17.10
N LEU A 91 -13.51 -14.14 17.34
CA LEU A 91 -13.04 -12.75 17.37
C LEU A 91 -11.95 -12.56 18.45
N GLU A 92 -12.18 -13.10 19.65
CA GLU A 92 -11.20 -13.05 20.73
C GLU A 92 -9.92 -13.85 20.40
N ASP A 93 -10.04 -14.95 19.66
CA ASP A 93 -8.89 -15.74 19.20
C ASP A 93 -8.04 -15.00 18.15
N VAL A 94 -8.67 -14.38 17.14
CA VAL A 94 -7.92 -13.60 16.12
C VAL A 94 -7.27 -12.35 16.71
N ARG A 95 -7.87 -11.73 17.72
CA ARG A 95 -7.27 -10.59 18.45
C ARG A 95 -5.99 -10.97 19.17
N ARG A 96 -5.95 -12.16 19.77
CA ARG A 96 -4.78 -12.70 20.47
C ARG A 96 -3.69 -13.21 19.55
N ALA A 97 -4.01 -13.53 18.29
CA ALA A 97 -3.04 -14.06 17.33
C ALA A 97 -1.87 -13.09 17.10
N ALA A 98 -0.65 -13.64 17.11
CA ALA A 98 0.58 -12.88 16.87
C ALA A 98 0.70 -12.37 15.42
N SER A 99 0.02 -13.03 14.49
CA SER A 99 -0.02 -12.70 13.08
C SER A 99 -1.47 -12.56 12.59
N VAL A 100 -1.67 -11.81 11.51
CA VAL A 100 -2.98 -11.61 10.89
C VAL A 100 -3.49 -12.93 10.31
N ARG A 101 -4.69 -13.36 10.73
CA ARG A 101 -5.40 -14.52 10.18
C ARG A 101 -6.47 -14.07 9.18
N TYR A 102 -6.04 -13.69 7.97
CA TYR A 102 -6.91 -13.03 6.98
C TYR A 102 -8.24 -13.74 6.74
N ALA A 103 -8.24 -15.07 6.57
CA ALA A 103 -9.47 -15.83 6.30
C ALA A 103 -10.50 -15.71 7.44
N ASP A 104 -10.05 -15.88 8.70
CA ASP A 104 -10.91 -15.77 9.88
C ASP A 104 -11.44 -14.33 10.04
N VAL A 105 -10.56 -13.34 9.89
CA VAL A 105 -10.90 -11.92 10.00
C VAL A 105 -11.91 -11.53 8.93
N ARG A 106 -11.70 -11.92 7.67
CA ARG A 106 -12.64 -11.66 6.57
C ARG A 106 -14.00 -12.30 6.85
N ALA A 107 -14.04 -13.55 7.33
CA ALA A 107 -15.28 -14.23 7.63
C ALA A 107 -16.08 -13.51 8.75
N LEU A 108 -15.40 -13.10 9.82
CA LEU A 108 -16.02 -12.34 10.92
C LEU A 108 -16.55 -11.00 10.45
N LYS A 109 -15.71 -10.20 9.78
CA LYS A 109 -16.09 -8.87 9.28
C LYS A 109 -17.19 -8.95 8.24
N HIS A 110 -17.16 -9.91 7.33
CA HIS A 110 -18.21 -10.09 6.32
C HIS A 110 -19.58 -10.32 6.97
N ARG A 111 -19.66 -11.13 8.02
CA ARG A 111 -20.93 -11.37 8.76
C ARG A 111 -21.47 -10.09 9.39
N ALA A 112 -20.61 -9.32 10.07
CA ALA A 112 -21.02 -8.08 10.71
C ALA A 112 -21.40 -7.00 9.68
N LEU A 113 -20.57 -6.81 8.65
CA LEU A 113 -20.80 -5.81 7.60
C LEU A 113 -22.02 -6.15 6.73
N ARG A 114 -22.33 -7.44 6.53
CA ARG A 114 -23.60 -7.85 5.90
C ARG A 114 -24.79 -7.42 6.76
N SER A 115 -24.73 -7.64 8.07
CA SER A 115 -25.78 -7.19 9.00
C SER A 115 -25.93 -5.67 9.00
N ALA A 116 -24.82 -4.93 8.89
CA ALA A 116 -24.84 -3.47 8.74
C ALA A 116 -25.60 -3.06 7.47
N PHE A 117 -25.27 -3.68 6.34
CA PHE A 117 -25.93 -3.39 5.06
C PHE A 117 -27.42 -3.75 5.09
N ASP A 118 -27.81 -4.87 5.68
CA ASP A 118 -29.21 -5.25 5.83
C ASP A 118 -30.00 -4.19 6.62
N ARG A 119 -29.44 -3.70 7.73
CA ARG A 119 -30.05 -2.63 8.54
C ARG A 119 -30.11 -1.30 7.79
N PHE A 120 -29.02 -0.90 7.12
CA PHE A 120 -29.00 0.29 6.27
C PHE A 120 -30.09 0.22 5.19
N ARG A 121 -30.23 -0.92 4.54
CA ARG A 121 -31.19 -1.15 3.48
C ARG A 121 -32.64 -1.05 3.96
N GLU A 122 -32.95 -1.70 5.08
CA GLU A 122 -34.29 -1.71 5.67
C GLU A 122 -34.70 -0.36 6.28
N ARG A 123 -33.76 0.35 6.90
CA ARG A 123 -34.06 1.55 7.70
C ARG A 123 -33.82 2.85 6.96
N GLU A 124 -32.80 2.88 6.11
CA GLU A 124 -32.36 4.10 5.42
C GLU A 124 -32.77 4.05 3.95
N LEU A 125 -32.34 3.03 3.20
CA LEU A 125 -32.52 2.97 1.76
C LEU A 125 -33.99 2.82 1.35
N ALA A 126 -34.74 1.93 2.01
CA ALA A 126 -36.17 1.73 1.78
C ALA A 126 -37.02 2.94 2.19
N ALA A 127 -36.59 3.67 3.23
CA ALA A 127 -37.29 4.86 3.71
C ALA A 127 -36.89 6.16 2.97
N GLY A 128 -35.85 6.11 2.11
CA GLY A 128 -35.40 7.26 1.34
C GLY A 128 -34.85 8.40 2.21
N THR A 129 -34.14 8.06 3.29
CA THR A 129 -33.62 9.03 4.26
C THR A 129 -32.50 9.91 3.69
N GLU A 130 -32.01 10.84 4.50
CA GLU A 130 -30.82 11.64 4.19
C GLU A 130 -29.57 10.75 3.97
N ARG A 131 -29.37 9.70 4.78
CA ARG A 131 -28.28 8.74 4.58
C ARG A 131 -28.41 8.00 3.25
N ALA A 132 -29.63 7.61 2.85
CA ALA A 132 -29.87 7.00 1.55
C ALA A 132 -29.53 7.96 0.39
N SER A 133 -29.84 9.23 0.56
CA SER A 133 -29.50 10.28 -0.42
C SER A 133 -27.99 10.51 -0.49
N ALA A 134 -27.29 10.54 0.65
CA ALA A 134 -25.83 10.66 0.73
C ALA A 134 -25.13 9.46 0.07
N PHE A 135 -25.62 8.24 0.30
CA PHE A 135 -25.11 7.04 -0.37
C PHE A 135 -25.29 7.11 -1.90
N ARG A 136 -26.47 7.50 -2.40
CA ARG A 136 -26.70 7.68 -3.84
C ARG A 136 -25.80 8.77 -4.45
N ALA A 137 -25.58 9.86 -3.71
CA ALA A 137 -24.66 10.93 -4.13
C ALA A 137 -23.21 10.44 -4.20
N PHE A 138 -22.77 9.64 -3.22
CA PHE A 138 -21.47 8.98 -3.25
C PHE A 138 -21.32 8.07 -4.48
N VAL A 139 -22.31 7.21 -4.75
CA VAL A 139 -22.28 6.31 -5.92
C VAL A 139 -22.20 7.10 -7.23
N ALA A 140 -22.90 8.21 -7.33
CA ALA A 140 -22.83 9.10 -8.50
C ALA A 140 -21.47 9.80 -8.63
N ALA A 141 -20.87 10.22 -7.52
CA ALA A 141 -19.56 10.89 -7.49
C ALA A 141 -18.41 9.92 -7.87
N GLU A 142 -18.49 8.66 -7.43
CA GLU A 142 -17.45 7.64 -7.66
C GLU A 142 -17.71 6.75 -8.89
N GLN A 143 -18.72 7.05 -9.71
CA GLN A 143 -19.18 6.16 -10.78
C GLN A 143 -18.10 5.76 -11.80
N ALA A 144 -17.03 6.55 -11.93
CA ALA A 144 -15.93 6.31 -12.87
C ALA A 144 -15.13 5.03 -12.60
N TRP A 145 -15.15 4.53 -11.36
CA TRP A 145 -14.47 3.29 -10.98
C TRP A 145 -15.36 2.36 -10.15
N LEU A 146 -16.25 2.93 -9.32
CA LEU A 146 -17.00 2.18 -8.31
C LEU A 146 -17.95 1.16 -8.92
N ARG A 147 -18.64 1.51 -10.01
CA ARG A 147 -19.61 0.62 -10.67
C ARG A 147 -18.94 -0.63 -11.21
N ASP A 148 -17.82 -0.46 -11.92
CA ASP A 148 -17.05 -1.55 -12.47
C ASP A 148 -16.43 -2.42 -11.37
N ALA A 149 -15.82 -1.80 -10.35
CA ALA A 149 -15.27 -2.53 -9.21
C ALA A 149 -16.34 -3.33 -8.45
N ALA A 150 -17.50 -2.72 -8.18
CA ALA A 150 -18.59 -3.38 -7.46
C ALA A 150 -19.17 -4.57 -8.24
N LEU A 151 -19.38 -4.40 -9.55
CA LEU A 151 -19.87 -5.50 -10.40
C LEU A 151 -18.83 -6.61 -10.53
N TYR A 152 -17.56 -6.25 -10.74
CA TYR A 152 -16.46 -7.21 -10.79
C TYR A 152 -16.38 -8.05 -9.51
N CYS A 153 -16.34 -7.41 -8.34
CA CYS A 153 -16.24 -8.11 -7.06
C CYS A 153 -17.48 -8.97 -6.79
N ALA A 154 -18.67 -8.47 -7.12
CA ALA A 154 -19.92 -9.22 -6.95
C ALA A 154 -20.01 -10.45 -7.88
N LEU A 155 -19.54 -10.33 -9.13
CA LEU A 155 -19.43 -11.46 -10.06
C LEU A 155 -18.38 -12.46 -9.58
N ARG A 156 -17.18 -11.98 -9.21
CA ARG A 156 -16.10 -12.83 -8.70
C ARG A 156 -16.54 -13.66 -7.50
N SER A 157 -17.24 -13.07 -6.54
CA SER A 157 -17.80 -13.80 -5.40
C SER A 157 -18.89 -14.80 -5.80
N SER A 158 -19.60 -14.56 -6.90
CA SER A 158 -20.62 -15.50 -7.43
C SER A 158 -20.00 -16.70 -8.16
N HIS A 159 -18.71 -16.62 -8.50
CA HIS A 159 -17.93 -17.65 -9.18
C HIS A 159 -16.84 -18.22 -8.27
N ASP A 160 -17.11 -18.39 -6.96
CA ASP A 160 -16.17 -18.98 -5.99
C ASP A 160 -14.77 -18.34 -5.96
N GLY A 161 -14.67 -17.06 -6.36
CA GLY A 161 -13.41 -16.33 -6.41
C GLY A 161 -12.60 -16.49 -7.70
N TRP A 162 -13.09 -17.27 -8.67
CA TRP A 162 -12.44 -17.45 -9.97
C TRP A 162 -12.42 -16.17 -10.79
N GLY A 163 -11.35 -16.03 -11.57
CA GLY A 163 -11.07 -14.88 -12.42
C GLY A 163 -12.06 -14.66 -13.57
N TRP A 164 -12.12 -13.43 -14.07
CA TRP A 164 -13.05 -13.01 -15.11
C TRP A 164 -12.88 -13.78 -16.42
N ARG A 165 -11.70 -14.32 -16.68
CA ARG A 165 -11.45 -15.12 -17.89
C ARG A 165 -12.24 -16.42 -17.94
N THR A 166 -12.63 -16.96 -16.78
CA THR A 166 -13.40 -18.21 -16.68
C THR A 166 -14.91 -17.99 -16.61
N TRP A 167 -15.37 -16.73 -16.54
CA TRP A 167 -16.79 -16.43 -16.45
C TRP A 167 -17.53 -16.72 -17.77
N PRO A 168 -18.86 -16.96 -17.72
CA PRO A 168 -19.71 -17.00 -18.90
C PRO A 168 -19.51 -15.78 -19.81
N ALA A 169 -19.64 -15.99 -21.13
CA ALA A 169 -19.34 -14.95 -22.13
C ALA A 169 -20.04 -13.60 -21.89
N PRO A 170 -21.32 -13.51 -21.47
CA PRO A 170 -21.95 -12.22 -21.20
C PRO A 170 -21.28 -11.43 -20.08
N GLU A 171 -20.86 -12.11 -19.01
CA GLU A 171 -20.23 -11.48 -17.84
C GLU A 171 -18.76 -11.19 -18.09
N ARG A 172 -18.06 -12.16 -18.70
CA ARG A 172 -16.70 -11.97 -19.19
C ARG A 172 -16.69 -10.75 -20.11
N ASP A 173 -17.43 -10.76 -21.20
CA ASP A 173 -17.32 -9.76 -22.27
C ASP A 173 -18.17 -8.51 -22.04
N ARG A 174 -18.65 -8.31 -20.80
CA ARG A 174 -19.33 -7.07 -20.36
C ARG A 174 -20.52 -6.73 -21.25
N ALA A 175 -21.37 -7.73 -21.50
CA ALA A 175 -22.58 -7.53 -22.27
C ALA A 175 -23.44 -6.42 -21.64
N PRO A 176 -24.14 -5.59 -22.45
CA PRO A 176 -24.88 -4.44 -21.96
C PRO A 176 -25.86 -4.75 -20.81
N GLU A 177 -26.50 -5.92 -20.84
CA GLU A 177 -27.40 -6.40 -19.79
C GLU A 177 -26.70 -6.68 -18.46
N VAL A 178 -25.42 -7.10 -18.48
CA VAL A 178 -24.62 -7.32 -17.26
C VAL A 178 -24.19 -5.96 -16.69
N LEU A 179 -23.75 -5.04 -17.55
CA LEU A 179 -23.35 -3.69 -17.13
C LEU A 179 -24.53 -2.89 -16.55
N ALA A 180 -25.75 -3.09 -17.06
CA ALA A 180 -26.95 -2.44 -16.56
C ALA A 180 -27.17 -2.70 -15.05
N ILE A 181 -26.76 -3.86 -14.55
CA ILE A 181 -26.85 -4.22 -13.12
C ILE A 181 -26.00 -3.26 -12.26
N ALA A 182 -24.84 -2.81 -12.73
CA ALA A 182 -24.03 -1.84 -12.00
C ALA A 182 -24.60 -0.41 -12.05
N HIS A 183 -25.37 -0.09 -13.09
CA HIS A 183 -25.96 1.22 -13.28
C HIS A 183 -27.22 1.41 -12.43
N ASP A 184 -28.07 0.38 -12.38
CA ASP A 184 -29.33 0.36 -11.63
C ASP A 184 -29.46 -0.98 -10.88
N PRO A 185 -28.65 -1.20 -9.82
CA PRO A 185 -28.69 -2.47 -9.11
C PRO A 185 -30.00 -2.61 -8.34
N VAL A 186 -30.75 -3.66 -8.69
CA VAL A 186 -31.99 -4.02 -8.00
C VAL A 186 -31.66 -4.87 -6.77
N ASP A 187 -32.28 -4.54 -5.64
CA ASP A 187 -32.19 -5.34 -4.43
C ASP A 187 -33.16 -6.54 -4.48
N ASP A 188 -32.74 -7.61 -5.15
CA ASP A 188 -33.53 -8.83 -5.37
C ASP A 188 -33.00 -10.07 -4.63
N GLY A 189 -31.97 -9.89 -3.79
CA GLY A 189 -31.22 -10.97 -3.14
C GLY A 189 -30.15 -11.62 -4.05
N GLY A 190 -30.09 -11.23 -5.32
CA GLY A 190 -29.18 -11.73 -6.33
C GLY A 190 -27.93 -10.87 -6.51
N LEU A 191 -27.51 -10.71 -7.76
CA LEU A 191 -26.30 -9.98 -8.12
C LEU A 191 -26.42 -8.47 -7.81
N GLY A 192 -27.58 -7.86 -8.05
CA GLY A 192 -27.81 -6.43 -7.76
C GLY A 192 -27.65 -6.09 -6.28
N THR A 193 -28.19 -6.92 -5.37
CA THR A 193 -27.96 -6.79 -3.92
C THR A 193 -26.47 -6.88 -3.56
N ARG A 194 -25.69 -7.75 -4.22
CA ARG A 194 -24.24 -7.87 -3.98
C ARG A 194 -23.48 -6.64 -4.47
N VAL A 195 -23.87 -6.08 -5.62
CA VAL A 195 -23.31 -4.82 -6.12
C VAL A 195 -23.59 -3.67 -5.15
N LEU A 196 -24.85 -3.52 -4.69
CA LEU A 196 -25.21 -2.51 -3.69
C LEU A 196 -24.44 -2.68 -2.39
N HIS A 197 -24.28 -3.92 -1.92
CA HIS A 197 -23.50 -4.21 -0.73
C HIS A 197 -22.06 -3.73 -0.88
N PHE A 198 -21.38 -4.07 -2.00
CA PHE A 198 -20.00 -3.62 -2.23
C PHE A 198 -19.90 -2.08 -2.31
N MET A 199 -20.83 -1.43 -3.01
CA MET A 199 -20.89 0.03 -3.06
C MET A 199 -21.04 0.65 -1.66
N TYR A 200 -21.89 0.07 -0.82
CA TYR A 200 -22.06 0.48 0.58
C TYR A 200 -20.77 0.31 1.37
N LEU A 201 -20.05 -0.81 1.21
CA LEU A 201 -18.76 -1.02 1.89
C LEU A 201 -17.73 0.04 1.49
N GLN A 202 -17.65 0.39 0.20
CA GLN A 202 -16.76 1.45 -0.26
C GLN A 202 -17.15 2.83 0.31
N TRP A 203 -18.46 3.11 0.42
CA TRP A 203 -18.95 4.34 1.05
C TRP A 203 -18.51 4.46 2.51
N ILE A 204 -18.69 3.38 3.28
CA ILE A 204 -18.26 3.32 4.69
C ILE A 204 -16.74 3.42 4.81
N ALA A 205 -15.99 2.64 4.01
CA ALA A 205 -14.53 2.63 4.04
C ALA A 205 -13.94 4.01 3.71
N LEU A 206 -14.42 4.66 2.66
CA LEU A 206 -13.94 5.99 2.25
C LEU A 206 -14.36 7.09 3.22
N GLY A 207 -15.51 6.96 3.89
CA GLY A 207 -15.90 7.83 5.00
C GLY A 207 -14.92 7.73 6.16
N GLN A 208 -14.68 6.51 6.65
CA GLN A 208 -13.68 6.28 7.71
C GLN A 208 -12.28 6.73 7.28
N TRP A 209 -11.93 6.57 6.00
CA TRP A 209 -10.64 6.98 5.48
C TRP A 209 -10.45 8.50 5.53
N ALA A 210 -11.48 9.25 5.13
CA ALA A 210 -11.48 10.70 5.20
C ALA A 210 -11.31 11.20 6.64
N ASP A 211 -12.06 10.62 7.58
CA ASP A 211 -11.96 10.94 9.01
C ASP A 211 -10.58 10.59 9.58
N ALA A 212 -10.03 9.43 9.21
CA ALA A 212 -8.70 9.01 9.61
C ALA A 212 -7.61 9.94 9.06
N ARG A 213 -7.70 10.35 7.79
CA ARG A 213 -6.76 11.32 7.21
C ARG A 213 -6.83 12.66 7.94
N ALA A 214 -8.02 13.15 8.27
CA ALA A 214 -8.18 14.36 9.06
C ALA A 214 -7.54 14.22 10.46
N GLY A 215 -7.78 13.10 11.15
CA GLY A 215 -7.19 12.82 12.46
C GLY A 215 -5.65 12.67 12.45
N ILE A 216 -5.07 12.20 11.34
CA ILE A 216 -3.61 12.16 11.14
C ILE A 216 -3.07 13.59 10.95
N ALA A 217 -3.76 14.43 10.17
CA ALA A 217 -3.40 15.83 9.98
C ALA A 217 -3.48 16.63 11.30
N GLU A 218 -4.51 16.41 12.12
CA GLU A 218 -4.62 16.98 13.47
C GLU A 218 -3.50 16.53 14.42
N ALA A 219 -2.98 15.32 14.21
CA ALA A 219 -1.79 14.86 14.92
C ALA A 219 -0.51 15.58 14.45
N GLY A 220 -0.56 16.38 13.38
CA GLY A 220 0.61 17.04 12.78
C GLY A 220 1.43 16.11 11.90
N CYS A 221 0.79 15.07 11.34
CA CYS A 221 1.43 14.10 10.47
C CYS A 221 0.81 14.12 9.05
N GLU A 222 1.59 13.72 8.06
CA GLU A 222 1.12 13.42 6.70
C GLU A 222 0.85 11.91 6.54
N LEU A 223 -0.13 11.54 5.73
CA LEU A 223 -0.38 10.15 5.30
C LEU A 223 0.23 9.90 3.92
N MET A 224 1.09 8.89 3.82
CA MET A 224 1.70 8.45 2.58
C MET A 224 1.21 7.05 2.19
N GLY A 225 0.65 6.93 0.99
CA GLY A 225 0.27 5.65 0.40
C GLY A 225 1.37 5.03 -0.46
N ASP A 226 1.03 3.93 -1.10
CA ASP A 226 1.89 3.20 -2.02
C ASP A 226 1.09 2.74 -3.24
N LEU A 227 1.68 2.87 -4.42
CA LEU A 227 1.06 2.68 -5.71
C LEU A 227 1.83 1.59 -6.48
N PRO A 228 1.34 0.33 -6.48
CA PRO A 228 1.92 -0.77 -7.26
C PRO A 228 2.07 -0.42 -8.74
N PHE A 229 3.20 -0.66 -9.41
CA PHE A 229 3.37 -0.11 -10.77
C PHE A 229 2.37 -0.65 -11.80
N ILE A 230 1.82 -1.84 -11.58
CA ILE A 230 0.86 -2.53 -12.45
C ILE A 230 -0.22 -3.20 -11.58
N VAL A 231 -1.36 -3.53 -12.17
CA VAL A 231 -2.43 -4.33 -11.55
C VAL A 231 -2.34 -5.79 -12.00
N GLY A 232 -2.91 -6.70 -11.21
CA GLY A 232 -3.07 -8.10 -11.62
C GLY A 232 -4.00 -8.23 -12.85
N GLU A 233 -3.78 -9.25 -13.67
CA GLU A 233 -4.62 -9.52 -14.85
C GLU A 233 -6.08 -9.81 -14.44
N GLU A 234 -6.26 -10.53 -13.34
CA GLU A 234 -7.54 -10.85 -12.74
C GLU A 234 -7.99 -9.75 -11.78
N SER A 235 -8.24 -8.57 -12.33
CA SER A 235 -8.71 -7.35 -11.64
C SER A 235 -9.89 -6.69 -12.33
N ALA A 236 -10.63 -5.88 -11.57
CA ALA A 236 -11.68 -5.00 -12.09
C ALA A 236 -11.13 -4.03 -13.15
N ASP A 237 -9.90 -3.55 -12.97
CA ASP A 237 -9.27 -2.59 -13.88
C ASP A 237 -9.02 -3.20 -15.26
N VAL A 238 -8.40 -4.37 -15.32
CA VAL A 238 -8.12 -5.05 -16.61
C VAL A 238 -9.42 -5.54 -17.25
N TRP A 239 -10.38 -6.01 -16.44
CA TRP A 239 -11.68 -6.42 -16.95
C TRP A 239 -12.45 -5.25 -17.57
N ALA A 240 -12.46 -4.08 -16.93
CA ALA A 240 -13.22 -2.90 -17.37
C ALA A 240 -12.52 -2.09 -18.47
N HIS A 241 -11.18 -2.09 -18.51
CA HIS A 241 -10.36 -1.30 -19.44
C HIS A 241 -9.46 -2.19 -20.29
N ARG A 242 -10.00 -3.26 -20.88
CA ARG A 242 -9.22 -4.26 -21.64
C ARG A 242 -8.34 -3.66 -22.73
N GLU A 243 -8.78 -2.57 -23.34
CA GLU A 243 -8.04 -1.84 -24.36
C GLU A 243 -6.74 -1.20 -23.84
N ALA A 244 -6.68 -0.87 -22.55
CA ALA A 244 -5.51 -0.25 -21.93
C ALA A 244 -4.43 -1.29 -21.55
N PHE A 245 -4.74 -2.59 -21.66
CA PHE A 245 -3.87 -3.67 -21.21
C PHE A 245 -3.71 -4.76 -22.26
N ARG A 246 -2.46 -5.16 -22.50
CA ARG A 246 -2.11 -6.32 -23.31
C ARG A 246 -1.98 -7.53 -22.41
N THR A 247 -2.74 -8.56 -22.74
CA THR A 247 -2.75 -9.82 -21.99
C THR A 247 -2.32 -11.03 -22.84
N ASP A 248 -1.92 -10.79 -24.09
CA ASP A 248 -1.28 -11.79 -24.96
C ASP A 248 0.25 -11.85 -24.78
N ILE A 249 0.77 -10.94 -23.96
CA ILE A 249 2.16 -10.83 -23.52
C ILE A 249 2.17 -10.58 -22.01
N GLU A 250 3.25 -10.97 -21.35
CA GLU A 250 3.40 -10.87 -19.90
C GLU A 250 4.62 -10.04 -19.51
N LEU A 251 4.52 -9.36 -18.37
CA LEU A 251 5.65 -8.71 -17.73
C LEU A 251 6.57 -9.71 -17.04
N GLY A 252 7.83 -9.30 -16.91
CA GLY A 252 8.84 -10.05 -16.18
C GLY A 252 10.07 -9.22 -15.85
N ALA A 253 11.15 -9.92 -15.54
CA ALA A 253 12.49 -9.36 -15.40
C ALA A 253 13.46 -10.05 -16.37
N PRO A 254 14.47 -9.33 -16.91
CA PRO A 254 15.52 -9.95 -17.70
C PRO A 254 16.33 -10.95 -16.87
N PRO A 255 17.08 -11.86 -17.53
CA PRO A 255 18.13 -12.63 -16.89
C PRO A 255 19.09 -11.77 -16.07
N ASP A 256 19.44 -12.24 -14.87
CA ASP A 256 20.44 -11.63 -14.01
C ASP A 256 21.30 -12.69 -13.31
N ALA A 257 22.21 -12.25 -12.43
CA ALA A 257 23.14 -13.13 -11.72
C ALA A 257 22.46 -14.11 -10.75
N PHE A 258 21.22 -13.83 -10.33
CA PHE A 258 20.43 -14.64 -9.40
C PHE A 258 19.35 -15.47 -10.12
N SER A 259 18.93 -15.01 -11.31
CA SER A 259 17.91 -15.65 -12.15
C SER A 259 18.39 -15.73 -13.61
N PRO A 260 19.09 -16.82 -14.00
CA PRO A 260 19.65 -16.96 -15.35
C PRO A 260 18.62 -16.97 -16.48
N ASP A 261 17.38 -17.36 -16.18
CA ASP A 261 16.27 -17.40 -17.15
C ASP A 261 15.40 -16.13 -17.10
N GLY A 262 15.72 -15.19 -16.21
CA GLY A 262 14.87 -14.08 -15.85
C GLY A 262 13.60 -14.52 -15.11
N GLN A 263 12.69 -13.58 -14.91
CA GLN A 263 11.45 -13.82 -14.16
C GLN A 263 10.23 -13.64 -15.06
N ARG A 264 9.20 -14.45 -14.83
CA ARG A 264 7.86 -14.29 -15.41
C ARG A 264 6.92 -13.93 -14.28
N TRP A 265 6.27 -12.78 -14.36
CA TRP A 265 5.40 -12.30 -13.29
C TRP A 265 3.93 -12.62 -13.56
N GLY A 266 3.55 -12.97 -14.80
CA GLY A 266 2.15 -13.23 -15.17
C GLY A 266 1.26 -11.99 -15.07
N LEU A 267 1.86 -10.80 -15.08
CA LEU A 267 1.17 -9.51 -15.01
C LEU A 267 0.95 -8.96 -16.42
N PRO A 268 -0.17 -8.25 -16.67
CA PRO A 268 -0.47 -7.67 -17.97
C PRO A 268 0.51 -6.54 -18.29
N VAL A 269 0.64 -6.21 -19.58
CA VAL A 269 1.46 -5.10 -20.06
C VAL A 269 0.54 -3.92 -20.39
N TYR A 270 1.01 -2.68 -20.22
CA TYR A 270 0.24 -1.53 -20.70
C TYR A 270 0.20 -1.52 -22.23
N ASP A 271 -0.98 -1.27 -22.81
CA ASP A 271 -1.07 -0.93 -24.23
C ASP A 271 -0.66 0.53 -24.41
N TRP A 272 0.64 0.74 -24.68
CA TRP A 272 1.21 2.09 -24.79
C TRP A 272 0.64 2.88 -25.97
N ASP A 273 0.14 2.23 -27.03
CA ASP A 273 -0.49 2.93 -28.15
C ASP A 273 -1.85 3.52 -27.75
N VAL A 274 -2.60 2.81 -26.90
CA VAL A 274 -3.85 3.31 -26.32
C VAL A 274 -3.57 4.38 -25.28
N MET A 275 -2.65 4.12 -24.34
CA MET A 275 -2.24 5.07 -23.31
C MET A 275 -1.71 6.38 -23.91
N ASP A 276 -0.97 6.32 -25.02
CA ASP A 276 -0.47 7.53 -25.66
C ASP A 276 -1.57 8.32 -26.37
N ARG A 277 -2.59 7.63 -26.91
CA ARG A 277 -3.70 8.22 -27.66
C ARG A 277 -4.75 8.88 -26.76
N ASP A 278 -5.03 8.29 -25.61
CA ASP A 278 -6.02 8.80 -24.66
C ASP A 278 -5.45 9.81 -23.65
N GLY A 279 -4.14 10.07 -23.71
CA GLY A 279 -3.47 11.00 -22.82
C GLY A 279 -3.16 10.41 -21.44
N LEU A 280 -2.92 9.10 -21.36
CA LEU A 280 -2.61 8.35 -20.15
C LEU A 280 -3.78 8.37 -19.15
N ALA A 281 -5.01 8.29 -19.66
CA ALA A 281 -6.21 8.61 -18.89
C ALA A 281 -6.34 7.74 -17.62
N TRP A 282 -6.10 6.42 -17.75
CA TRP A 282 -6.18 5.49 -16.62
C TRP A 282 -5.10 5.77 -15.56
N LEU A 283 -3.85 6.02 -15.97
CA LEU A 283 -2.75 6.36 -15.05
C LEU A 283 -2.98 7.69 -14.34
N CYS A 284 -3.51 8.69 -15.05
CA CYS A 284 -3.87 9.99 -14.47
C CYS A 284 -5.05 9.86 -13.49
N ALA A 285 -6.07 9.06 -13.80
CA ALA A 285 -7.19 8.80 -12.91
C ALA A 285 -6.71 8.15 -11.60
N ARG A 286 -5.80 7.19 -11.71
CA ARG A 286 -5.19 6.52 -10.57
C ARG A 286 -4.36 7.47 -9.69
N ALA A 287 -3.54 8.33 -10.30
CA ALA A 287 -2.78 9.34 -9.57
C ALA A 287 -3.70 10.37 -8.88
N SER A 288 -4.79 10.76 -9.53
CA SER A 288 -5.81 11.67 -8.97
C SER A 288 -6.53 11.03 -7.79
N HIS A 289 -6.89 9.75 -7.90
CA HIS A 289 -7.52 8.98 -6.82
C HIS A 289 -6.60 8.86 -5.61
N ALA A 290 -5.32 8.53 -5.84
CA ALA A 290 -4.32 8.47 -4.79
C ALA A 290 -4.19 9.81 -4.02
N ALA A 291 -4.24 10.94 -4.72
CA ALA A 291 -4.19 12.27 -4.10
C ALA A 291 -5.41 12.61 -3.22
N ARG A 292 -6.55 11.92 -3.41
CA ARG A 292 -7.73 12.00 -2.54
C ARG A 292 -7.56 11.16 -1.27
N LEU A 293 -6.82 10.05 -1.35
CA LEU A 293 -6.58 9.16 -0.22
C LEU A 293 -5.38 9.56 0.63
N TYR A 294 -4.36 10.16 0.01
CA TYR A 294 -3.05 10.38 0.61
C TYR A 294 -2.54 11.81 0.41
N ASP A 295 -1.66 12.25 1.30
CA ASP A 295 -0.89 13.50 1.14
C ASP A 295 0.29 13.26 0.18
N ARG A 296 0.88 12.06 0.22
CA ARG A 296 1.94 11.59 -0.69
C ARG A 296 1.71 10.14 -1.12
N SER A 297 2.38 9.71 -2.18
CA SER A 297 2.33 8.32 -2.61
C SER A 297 3.68 7.87 -3.17
N ARG A 298 4.17 6.71 -2.69
CA ARG A 298 5.25 5.99 -3.35
C ARG A 298 4.70 5.39 -4.65
N ILE A 299 5.43 5.54 -5.75
CA ILE A 299 5.25 4.79 -6.98
C ILE A 299 6.22 3.63 -6.90
N ASP A 300 5.69 2.43 -6.76
CA ASP A 300 6.45 1.19 -6.81
C ASP A 300 7.08 1.02 -8.20
N HIS A 301 8.27 0.41 -8.27
CA HIS A 301 8.95 0.00 -9.49
C HIS A 301 8.91 1.04 -10.62
N VAL A 302 9.36 2.27 -10.35
CA VAL A 302 9.18 3.41 -11.26
C VAL A 302 9.76 3.18 -12.66
N VAL A 303 10.81 2.35 -12.75
CA VAL A 303 11.48 2.01 -14.01
C VAL A 303 10.54 1.33 -15.01
N GLY A 304 9.49 0.66 -14.52
CA GLY A 304 8.43 0.07 -15.34
C GLY A 304 7.69 1.07 -16.23
N PHE A 305 7.68 2.37 -15.88
CA PHE A 305 7.11 3.43 -16.72
C PHE A 305 8.06 3.94 -17.80
N PHE A 306 9.36 3.63 -17.70
CA PHE A 306 10.35 3.92 -18.74
C PHE A 306 10.46 2.77 -19.71
N ARG A 307 10.51 1.54 -19.20
CA ARG A 307 10.68 0.32 -19.98
C ARG A 307 10.04 -0.86 -19.26
N GLN A 308 9.41 -1.74 -20.03
CA GLN A 308 8.85 -2.99 -19.54
C GLN A 308 9.60 -4.15 -20.17
N TRP A 309 10.09 -5.09 -19.37
CA TRP A 309 10.58 -6.35 -19.89
C TRP A 309 9.37 -7.24 -20.16
N VAL A 310 9.14 -7.57 -21.43
CA VAL A 310 7.96 -8.29 -21.88
C VAL A 310 8.35 -9.59 -22.57
N ARG A 311 7.48 -10.59 -22.46
CA ARG A 311 7.64 -11.89 -23.11
C ARG A 311 6.32 -12.36 -23.72
N LYS A 312 6.40 -13.11 -24.83
CA LYS A 312 5.25 -13.78 -25.46
C LYS A 312 5.45 -15.28 -25.48
N GLY A 313 4.74 -16.00 -24.60
CA GLY A 313 4.92 -17.44 -24.44
C GLY A 313 6.39 -17.78 -24.19
N ASP A 314 6.95 -18.71 -24.97
CA ASP A 314 8.34 -19.12 -24.82
C ASP A 314 9.34 -18.27 -25.61
N ALA A 315 8.90 -17.26 -26.38
CA ALA A 315 9.81 -16.38 -27.12
C ALA A 315 10.80 -15.65 -26.19
N PRO A 316 12.00 -15.27 -26.67
CA PRO A 316 12.92 -14.45 -25.88
C PRO A 316 12.26 -13.14 -25.43
N GLY A 317 12.53 -12.74 -24.18
CA GLY A 317 12.05 -11.45 -23.66
C GLY A 317 12.80 -10.27 -24.27
N SER A 318 12.19 -9.08 -24.21
CA SER A 318 12.81 -7.83 -24.66
C SER A 318 12.28 -6.64 -23.87
N PHE A 319 13.02 -5.53 -23.86
CA PHE A 319 12.53 -4.27 -23.30
C PHE A 319 11.67 -3.52 -24.31
N VAL A 320 10.52 -3.03 -23.88
CA VAL A 320 9.65 -2.16 -24.65
C VAL A 320 9.49 -0.81 -23.92
N PRO A 321 9.87 0.33 -24.53
CA PRO A 321 10.51 0.44 -25.84
C PRO A 321 11.99 0.02 -25.77
N GLU A 322 12.61 -0.24 -26.92
CA GLU A 322 13.96 -0.84 -26.98
C GLU A 322 15.07 0.18 -26.67
N THR A 323 14.96 1.40 -27.20
CA THR A 323 16.06 2.38 -27.14
C THR A 323 15.98 3.27 -25.91
N GLU A 324 17.14 3.68 -25.38
CA GLU A 324 17.19 4.63 -24.25
C GLU A 324 16.43 5.94 -24.54
N ALA A 325 16.52 6.46 -25.77
CA ALA A 325 15.85 7.70 -26.16
C ALA A 325 14.32 7.59 -26.02
N GLU A 326 13.73 6.49 -26.47
CA GLU A 326 12.30 6.21 -26.34
C GLU A 326 11.92 5.93 -24.89
N GLN A 327 12.75 5.19 -24.15
CA GLN A 327 12.52 4.89 -22.73
C GLN A 327 12.48 6.18 -21.90
N ARG A 328 13.43 7.09 -22.15
CA ARG A 328 13.49 8.41 -21.52
C ARG A 328 12.27 9.27 -21.89
N ALA A 329 11.88 9.28 -23.16
CA ALA A 329 10.72 10.03 -23.62
C ALA A 329 9.41 9.53 -22.97
N ARG A 330 9.21 8.20 -22.93
CA ARG A 330 8.04 7.58 -22.29
C ARG A 330 8.01 7.87 -20.80
N GLY A 331 9.08 7.56 -20.07
CA GLY A 331 9.13 7.79 -18.63
C GLY A 331 8.91 9.26 -18.26
N ARG A 332 9.49 10.21 -19.02
CA ARG A 332 9.23 11.64 -18.81
C ARG A 332 7.76 11.99 -19.02
N LYS A 333 7.14 11.52 -20.11
CA LYS A 333 5.72 11.78 -20.43
C LYS A 333 4.81 11.24 -19.32
N VAL A 334 5.01 9.98 -18.93
CA VAL A 334 4.17 9.29 -17.94
C VAL A 334 4.28 9.94 -16.57
N LEU A 335 5.51 10.11 -16.07
CA LEU A 335 5.72 10.69 -14.75
C LEU A 335 5.23 12.13 -14.68
N ALA A 336 5.45 12.95 -15.71
CA ALA A 336 4.94 14.32 -15.75
C ALA A 336 3.40 14.36 -15.68
N ALA A 337 2.71 13.50 -16.44
CA ALA A 337 1.25 13.42 -16.43
C ALA A 337 0.71 12.95 -15.08
N MET A 338 1.29 11.89 -14.49
CA MET A 338 0.90 11.42 -13.16
C MET A 338 1.16 12.47 -12.08
N MET A 339 2.31 13.17 -12.12
CA MET A 339 2.61 14.26 -11.19
C MET A 339 1.64 15.43 -11.33
N GLN A 340 1.25 15.77 -12.56
CA GLN A 340 0.24 16.80 -12.80
C GLN A 340 -1.12 16.38 -12.23
N ALA A 341 -1.54 15.13 -12.45
CA ALA A 341 -2.81 14.59 -11.97
C ALA A 341 -2.85 14.46 -10.44
N ALA A 342 -1.77 14.01 -9.80
CA ALA A 342 -1.66 13.97 -8.35
C ALA A 342 -1.57 15.36 -7.71
N GLY A 343 -1.08 16.34 -8.46
CA GLY A 343 -0.82 17.69 -7.96
C GLY A 343 0.40 17.76 -7.03
N ARG A 344 0.49 18.86 -6.27
CA ARG A 344 1.58 19.15 -5.34
C ARG A 344 1.10 19.18 -3.89
N THR A 345 2.01 19.00 -2.96
CA THR A 345 1.74 19.25 -1.53
C THR A 345 1.45 20.74 -1.31
N PRO A 346 0.86 21.14 -0.17
CA PRO A 346 0.71 22.57 0.16
C PRO A 346 2.02 23.36 0.16
N SER A 347 3.15 22.71 0.44
CA SER A 347 4.50 23.29 0.37
C SER A 347 5.07 23.37 -1.05
N GLY A 348 4.34 22.91 -2.08
CA GLY A 348 4.78 22.94 -3.48
C GLY A 348 5.66 21.76 -3.90
N GLU A 349 5.86 20.78 -3.03
CA GLU A 349 6.65 19.58 -3.31
C GLU A 349 5.86 18.55 -4.13
N SER A 350 6.56 17.60 -4.74
CA SER A 350 5.91 16.45 -5.37
C SER A 350 5.16 15.63 -4.33
N ARG A 351 3.90 15.27 -4.63
CA ARG A 351 3.18 14.23 -3.87
C ARG A 351 3.69 12.84 -4.20
N LEU A 352 4.22 12.65 -5.39
CA LEU A 352 4.75 11.35 -5.82
C LEU A 352 6.20 11.22 -5.41
N ILE A 353 6.57 10.01 -5.00
CA ILE A 353 7.93 9.59 -4.65
C ILE A 353 8.20 8.33 -5.46
N ALA A 354 9.31 8.27 -6.18
CA ALA A 354 9.63 7.15 -7.03
C ALA A 354 10.49 6.14 -6.30
N GLU A 355 10.07 4.88 -6.28
CA GLU A 355 10.98 3.82 -5.92
C GLU A 355 11.81 3.39 -7.15
N ASP A 356 13.10 3.71 -7.08
CA ASP A 356 14.13 3.46 -8.08
C ASP A 356 15.23 2.53 -7.53
N LEU A 357 14.83 1.38 -7.00
CA LEU A 357 15.72 0.35 -6.46
C LEU A 357 15.95 -0.77 -7.47
N GLY A 358 16.99 -1.57 -7.23
CA GLY A 358 17.47 -2.58 -8.15
C GLY A 358 18.36 -2.02 -9.27
N VAL A 359 18.36 -2.69 -10.43
CA VAL A 359 19.23 -2.33 -11.57
C VAL A 359 18.60 -1.20 -12.38
N ILE A 360 18.85 0.02 -11.94
CA ILE A 360 18.27 1.23 -12.54
C ILE A 360 19.27 1.90 -13.51
N PRO A 361 18.92 2.06 -14.80
CA PRO A 361 19.74 2.82 -15.74
C PRO A 361 19.96 4.27 -15.28
N PRO A 362 21.15 4.87 -15.48
CA PRO A 362 21.45 6.24 -15.05
C PRO A 362 20.43 7.29 -15.54
N PHE A 363 19.94 7.14 -16.77
CA PHE A 363 18.98 8.06 -17.38
C PHE A 363 17.64 8.17 -16.64
N VAL A 364 17.23 7.11 -15.93
CA VAL A 364 15.97 7.10 -15.15
C VAL A 364 16.11 8.12 -14.02
N ARG A 365 17.22 8.04 -13.26
CA ARG A 365 17.51 8.96 -12.16
C ARG A 365 17.75 10.39 -12.66
N GLU A 366 18.34 10.58 -13.84
CA GLU A 366 18.43 11.90 -14.48
C GLU A 366 17.05 12.49 -14.76
N THR A 367 16.18 11.73 -15.40
CA THR A 367 14.82 12.16 -15.75
C THR A 367 14.00 12.49 -14.50
N MET A 368 14.11 11.67 -13.45
CA MET A 368 13.48 11.93 -12.16
C MET A 368 13.96 13.25 -11.54
N ARG A 369 15.27 13.53 -11.57
CA ARG A 369 15.83 14.79 -11.07
C ARG A 369 15.31 16.00 -11.84
N GLU A 370 15.23 15.92 -13.17
CA GLU A 370 14.69 16.98 -14.01
C GLU A 370 13.21 17.27 -13.73
N LEU A 371 12.44 16.24 -13.39
CA LEU A 371 11.03 16.37 -13.02
C LEU A 371 10.82 16.83 -11.56
N GLY A 372 11.86 16.80 -10.73
CA GLY A 372 11.73 17.07 -9.29
C GLY A 372 11.06 15.92 -8.54
N LEU A 373 11.24 14.68 -9.00
CA LEU A 373 10.70 13.47 -8.39
C LEU A 373 11.76 12.81 -7.48
N PRO A 374 11.53 12.74 -6.15
CA PRO A 374 12.51 12.14 -5.25
C PRO A 374 12.58 10.62 -5.43
N GLY A 375 13.80 10.10 -5.49
CA GLY A 375 14.11 8.65 -5.52
C GLY A 375 14.52 8.10 -4.15
N TYR A 376 14.57 6.78 -4.01
CA TYR A 376 14.99 6.09 -2.79
C TYR A 376 16.51 5.90 -2.69
N LYS A 377 16.98 5.88 -1.44
CA LYS A 377 18.36 5.64 -1.02
C LYS A 377 18.35 4.65 0.13
N VAL A 378 18.47 3.36 -0.19
CA VAL A 378 18.56 2.29 0.80
C VAL A 378 20.01 2.20 1.26
N LEU A 379 20.30 2.64 2.49
CA LEU A 379 21.65 2.87 2.98
C LEU A 379 22.60 1.67 2.76
N PRO A 380 22.23 0.43 3.13
CA PRO A 380 23.10 -0.73 2.88
C PRO A 380 23.43 -0.98 1.40
N TRP A 381 22.60 -0.51 0.47
CA TRP A 381 22.81 -0.68 -0.98
C TRP A 381 23.57 0.46 -1.65
N GLU A 382 23.69 1.63 -1.01
CA GLU A 382 24.38 2.79 -1.59
C GLU A 382 25.90 2.63 -1.48
N LYS A 383 26.50 2.09 -2.55
CA LYS A 383 27.95 1.87 -2.65
C LYS A 383 28.58 2.67 -3.81
N ASP A 384 29.86 2.97 -3.71
CA ASP A 384 30.67 3.46 -4.83
C ASP A 384 31.16 2.32 -5.74
N ASP A 385 31.89 2.66 -6.80
CA ASP A 385 32.37 1.70 -7.79
C ASP A 385 33.38 0.70 -7.20
N ASP A 386 34.01 1.05 -6.07
CA ASP A 386 34.92 0.19 -5.30
C ASP A 386 34.19 -0.54 -4.16
N SER A 387 32.86 -0.62 -4.23
CA SER A 387 31.99 -1.25 -3.22
C SER A 387 32.07 -0.63 -1.82
N ARG A 388 32.52 0.63 -1.69
CA ARG A 388 32.55 1.33 -0.40
C ARG A 388 31.19 1.96 -0.12
N SER A 389 30.69 1.84 1.11
CA SER A 389 29.46 2.50 1.55
C SER A 389 29.57 4.01 1.36
N ARG A 390 28.59 4.59 0.66
CA ARG A 390 28.49 6.04 0.49
C ARG A 390 28.03 6.66 1.80
N ASP A 391 28.63 7.80 2.15
CA ASP A 391 28.22 8.56 3.31
C ASP A 391 26.80 9.14 3.10
N PRO A 392 25.80 8.75 3.91
CA PRO A 392 24.43 9.22 3.75
C PRO A 392 24.30 10.74 3.88
N ARG A 393 25.19 11.39 4.63
CA ARG A 393 25.22 12.85 4.80
C ARG A 393 25.42 13.59 3.47
N ALA A 394 25.99 12.92 2.47
CA ALA A 394 26.22 13.47 1.13
C ALA A 394 25.07 13.19 0.14
N PHE A 395 24.01 12.49 0.55
CA PHE A 395 22.88 12.23 -0.34
C PHE A 395 22.18 13.52 -0.76
N ALA A 396 21.75 13.59 -2.02
CA ALA A 396 21.09 14.77 -2.57
C ALA A 396 19.75 15.01 -1.85
N PRO A 397 19.37 16.27 -1.54
CA PRO A 397 18.10 16.57 -0.88
C PRO A 397 16.87 16.02 -1.61
N LEU A 398 16.88 15.97 -2.95
CA LEU A 398 15.81 15.36 -3.75
C LEU A 398 15.90 13.82 -3.71
N SER A 399 15.78 13.25 -2.52
CA SER A 399 15.74 11.81 -2.30
C SER A 399 15.08 11.46 -0.97
N VAL A 400 14.79 10.18 -0.80
CA VAL A 400 14.29 9.56 0.41
C VAL A 400 15.34 8.56 0.91
N ALA A 401 15.93 8.82 2.07
CA ALA A 401 16.82 7.86 2.70
C ALA A 401 16.02 6.87 3.54
N THR A 402 16.39 5.60 3.49
CA THR A 402 15.85 4.57 4.38
C THR A 402 16.94 3.56 4.70
N TRP A 403 16.86 2.92 5.85
CA TRP A 403 17.65 1.72 6.07
C TRP A 403 17.00 0.52 5.40
N SER A 404 15.69 0.34 5.63
CA SER A 404 14.92 -0.81 5.19
C SER A 404 13.59 -0.40 4.56
N THR A 405 13.00 -1.32 3.80
CA THR A 405 11.61 -1.25 3.33
C THR A 405 10.84 -2.48 3.82
N HIS A 406 9.57 -2.60 3.46
CA HIS A 406 8.78 -3.79 3.79
C HIS A 406 9.34 -5.10 3.17
N ASP A 407 10.16 -5.00 2.13
CA ASP A 407 10.80 -6.13 1.43
C ASP A 407 12.14 -6.57 2.01
N THR A 408 12.65 -5.86 3.01
CA THR A 408 13.96 -6.13 3.63
C THR A 408 13.83 -6.37 5.13
N ALA A 409 14.87 -6.91 5.75
CA ALA A 409 14.96 -6.94 7.20
C ALA A 409 15.05 -5.52 7.80
N PRO A 410 14.44 -5.24 8.97
CA PRO A 410 14.68 -4.01 9.73
C PRO A 410 16.14 -3.87 10.18
N ILE A 411 16.60 -2.67 10.56
CA ILE A 411 17.96 -2.40 11.12
C ILE A 411 18.43 -3.47 12.11
N THR A 412 17.55 -3.83 13.03
CA THR A 412 17.78 -4.74 14.16
C THR A 412 18.21 -6.14 13.73
N SER A 413 17.72 -6.64 12.60
CA SER A 413 18.05 -7.98 12.08
C SER A 413 18.88 -7.94 10.80
N TRP A 414 18.70 -6.93 9.94
CA TRP A 414 19.46 -6.81 8.69
C TRP A 414 20.96 -6.65 8.97
N TRP A 415 21.35 -5.95 10.04
CA TRP A 415 22.75 -5.83 10.42
C TRP A 415 23.45 -7.19 10.51
N ASP A 416 22.78 -8.20 11.05
CA ASP A 416 23.35 -9.54 11.25
C ASP A 416 23.39 -10.37 9.96
N GLU A 417 22.63 -9.97 8.93
CA GLU A 417 22.67 -10.55 7.58
C GLU A 417 23.74 -9.90 6.68
N LEU A 418 24.29 -8.74 7.06
CA LEU A 418 25.31 -8.03 6.29
C LEU A 418 26.67 -8.72 6.37
N GLU A 419 27.43 -8.63 5.29
CA GLU A 419 28.81 -9.12 5.26
C GLU A 419 29.68 -8.38 6.29
N PRO A 420 30.71 -9.04 6.87
CA PRO A 420 31.56 -8.41 7.88
C PRO A 420 32.17 -7.06 7.46
N TRP A 421 32.55 -6.95 6.18
CA TRP A 421 33.13 -5.72 5.63
C TRP A 421 32.08 -4.60 5.46
N GLU A 422 30.82 -4.93 5.18
CA GLU A 422 29.73 -3.95 5.11
C GLU A 422 29.43 -3.38 6.49
N ARG A 423 29.38 -4.27 7.51
CA ARG A 423 29.23 -3.88 8.91
C ARG A 423 30.37 -2.96 9.37
N GLU A 424 31.61 -3.29 9.03
CA GLU A 424 32.75 -2.44 9.39
C GLU A 424 32.62 -1.02 8.79
N GLN A 425 32.24 -0.91 7.52
CA GLN A 425 32.11 0.38 6.85
C GLN A 425 30.93 1.21 7.39
N LEU A 426 29.74 0.60 7.50
CA LEU A 426 28.55 1.27 8.03
C LEU A 426 28.71 1.62 9.51
N GLY A 427 29.35 0.75 10.29
CA GLY A 427 29.66 1.01 11.69
C GLY A 427 30.60 2.18 11.87
N LYS A 428 31.65 2.29 11.05
CA LYS A 428 32.54 3.47 11.03
C LYS A 428 31.77 4.76 10.69
N LEU A 429 30.89 4.73 9.69
CA LEU A 429 30.07 5.88 9.32
C LEU A 429 29.12 6.30 10.45
N ALA A 430 28.54 5.32 11.16
CA ALA A 430 27.66 5.54 12.30
C ALA A 430 28.40 5.92 13.59
N GLY A 431 29.73 5.88 13.60
CA GLY A 431 30.54 6.14 14.79
C GLY A 431 30.41 5.04 15.87
N LEU A 432 30.13 3.80 15.46
CA LEU A 432 30.08 2.67 16.37
C LEU A 432 31.48 2.34 16.92
N GLY A 433 31.58 2.28 18.24
CA GLY A 433 32.77 1.73 18.92
C GLY A 433 32.82 0.21 18.86
N ASP A 434 33.99 -0.35 19.17
CA ASP A 434 34.20 -1.79 19.22
C ASP A 434 33.29 -2.44 20.28
N GLY A 435 32.59 -3.52 19.90
CA GLY A 435 31.75 -4.30 20.81
C GLY A 435 30.35 -3.75 21.09
N VAL A 436 29.96 -2.63 20.48
CA VAL A 436 28.60 -2.07 20.61
C VAL A 436 27.58 -2.98 19.92
N THR A 437 26.52 -3.37 20.64
CA THR A 437 25.49 -4.31 20.15
C THR A 437 24.08 -3.90 20.58
N GLY A 438 23.06 -4.59 20.04
CA GLY A 438 21.66 -4.42 20.43
C GLY A 438 21.16 -2.98 20.28
N ARG A 439 20.46 -2.49 21.32
CA ARG A 439 19.80 -1.17 21.30
C ARG A 439 20.75 -0.01 20.98
N GLU A 440 21.97 -0.03 21.50
CA GLU A 440 22.95 1.04 21.26
C GLU A 440 23.40 1.05 19.80
N ARG A 441 23.66 -0.13 19.24
CA ARG A 441 23.96 -0.29 17.80
C ARG A 441 22.83 0.27 16.94
N ASP A 442 21.59 -0.17 17.20
CA ASP A 442 20.44 0.21 16.38
C ASP A 442 20.19 1.73 16.42
N LEU A 443 20.36 2.36 17.59
CA LEU A 443 20.22 3.82 17.74
C LEU A 443 21.32 4.59 17.00
N ALA A 444 22.55 4.09 16.97
CA ALA A 444 23.63 4.73 16.19
C ALA A 444 23.36 4.62 14.68
N LEU A 445 22.88 3.48 14.19
CA LEU A 445 22.50 3.29 12.78
C LEU A 445 21.30 4.17 12.40
N LEU A 446 20.30 4.28 13.28
CA LEU A 446 19.20 5.25 13.12
C LEU A 446 19.72 6.69 13.10
N GLY A 447 20.71 7.00 13.93
CA GLY A 447 21.39 8.30 13.93
C GLY A 447 22.07 8.62 12.60
N LEU A 448 22.77 7.64 12.02
CA LEU A 448 23.37 7.76 10.68
C LEU A 448 22.30 8.00 9.61
N LEU A 449 21.19 7.27 9.66
CA LEU A 449 20.07 7.46 8.73
C LEU A 449 19.46 8.87 8.85
N PHE A 450 19.19 9.33 10.07
CA PHE A 450 18.60 10.67 10.27
C PHE A 450 19.56 11.79 9.87
N ALA A 451 20.86 11.56 9.93
CA ALA A 451 21.89 12.48 9.43
C ALA A 451 22.02 12.52 7.90
N ALA A 452 21.26 11.72 7.15
CA ALA A 452 21.33 11.72 5.69
C ALA A 452 21.07 13.13 5.09
N GLY A 453 21.58 13.41 3.89
CA GLY A 453 21.32 14.68 3.19
C GLY A 453 19.95 14.74 2.49
N SER A 454 19.27 13.59 2.35
CA SER A 454 17.92 13.44 1.79
C SER A 454 16.88 14.32 2.49
N SER A 455 15.86 14.83 1.80
CA SER A 455 14.81 15.66 2.43
C SER A 455 13.85 14.85 3.31
N LEU A 456 13.66 13.57 2.97
CA LEU A 456 12.85 12.64 3.74
C LEU A 456 13.71 11.47 4.22
N THR A 457 13.46 11.03 5.45
CA THR A 457 14.00 9.78 6.01
C THR A 457 12.83 8.89 6.42
N LEU A 458 12.76 7.69 5.87
CA LEU A 458 11.77 6.69 6.23
C LEU A 458 12.41 5.62 7.11
N VAL A 459 11.62 5.09 8.03
CA VAL A 459 11.99 4.05 9.00
C VAL A 459 10.80 3.14 9.20
N LEU A 460 11.02 1.85 9.38
CA LEU A 460 9.95 0.92 9.74
C LEU A 460 9.52 1.12 11.20
N ALA A 461 8.26 0.85 11.52
CA ALA A 461 7.79 0.83 12.90
C ALA A 461 8.61 -0.15 13.78
N GLN A 462 9.08 -1.26 13.21
CA GLN A 462 9.99 -2.20 13.85
C GLN A 462 11.27 -1.51 14.34
N GLU A 463 11.86 -0.63 13.54
CA GLU A 463 13.11 0.06 13.88
C GLU A 463 12.88 1.05 15.03
N LEU A 464 11.73 1.72 15.04
CA LEU A 464 11.32 2.60 16.14
C LEU A 464 11.13 1.82 17.45
N LEU A 465 10.61 0.60 17.37
CA LEU A 465 10.33 -0.26 18.53
C LEU A 465 11.52 -1.15 18.94
N GLY A 466 12.52 -1.33 18.08
CA GLY A 466 13.62 -2.27 18.29
C GLY A 466 13.24 -3.73 18.01
N ASP A 467 12.25 -3.95 17.14
CA ASP A 467 11.76 -5.27 16.70
C ASP A 467 12.54 -5.75 15.47
N GLY A 468 12.80 -7.06 15.35
CA GLY A 468 13.56 -7.68 14.25
C GLY A 468 12.74 -8.35 13.15
N ALA A 469 11.42 -8.34 13.26
CA ALA A 469 10.54 -9.09 12.37
C ALA A 469 10.41 -8.46 10.99
N ARG A 470 10.48 -9.32 9.97
CA ARG A 470 10.20 -8.96 8.56
C ARG A 470 8.70 -8.84 8.32
N ILE A 471 8.33 -7.93 7.41
CA ILE A 471 6.97 -7.85 6.86
C ILE A 471 6.82 -8.82 5.67
N ASN A 472 7.83 -8.86 4.81
CA ASN A 472 7.84 -9.67 3.61
C ASN A 472 9.24 -10.26 3.37
N THR A 473 9.29 -11.39 2.65
CA THR A 473 10.52 -11.87 2.02
C THR A 473 10.23 -12.02 0.53
N PRO A 474 10.83 -11.18 -0.34
CA PRO A 474 10.59 -11.24 -1.78
C PRO A 474 10.89 -12.61 -2.39
N GLY A 475 10.13 -12.98 -3.41
CA GLY A 475 10.29 -14.26 -4.12
C GLY A 475 9.75 -15.49 -3.39
N THR A 476 9.06 -15.33 -2.25
CA THR A 476 8.42 -16.42 -1.53
C THR A 476 6.90 -16.23 -1.47
N VAL A 477 6.16 -17.34 -1.51
CA VAL A 477 4.75 -17.41 -1.13
C VAL A 477 4.69 -18.21 0.16
N SER A 478 4.33 -17.57 1.26
CA SER A 478 4.35 -18.17 2.59
C SER A 478 3.21 -17.66 3.48
N ASP A 479 2.98 -18.35 4.58
CA ASP A 479 2.02 -17.98 5.63
C ASP A 479 2.50 -16.84 6.54
N VAL A 480 3.78 -16.41 6.40
CA VAL A 480 4.36 -15.34 7.22
C VAL A 480 4.44 -13.98 6.51
N ASN A 481 4.43 -13.95 5.17
CA ASN A 481 4.46 -12.70 4.43
C ASN A 481 3.15 -11.93 4.67
N TRP A 482 3.24 -10.62 4.91
CA TRP A 482 2.08 -9.73 5.06
C TRP A 482 1.19 -10.03 6.28
N THR A 483 1.69 -10.81 7.25
CA THR A 483 0.93 -11.17 8.46
C THR A 483 1.51 -10.57 9.74
N TRP A 484 2.67 -9.92 9.69
CA TRP A 484 3.26 -9.27 10.86
C TRP A 484 2.32 -8.21 11.45
N ARG A 485 2.19 -8.22 12.78
CA ARG A 485 1.45 -7.23 13.57
C ARG A 485 2.36 -6.62 14.62
N LEU A 486 1.99 -5.42 15.09
CA LEU A 486 2.59 -4.86 16.29
C LEU A 486 2.50 -5.89 17.43
N PRO A 487 3.61 -6.12 18.17
CA PRO A 487 3.68 -7.20 19.15
C PRO A 487 2.67 -7.01 20.29
N ARG A 488 2.27 -5.77 20.55
CA ARG A 488 1.28 -5.36 21.55
C ARG A 488 0.41 -4.24 20.99
N SER A 489 -0.71 -3.96 21.64
CA SER A 489 -1.58 -2.84 21.26
C SER A 489 -0.87 -1.49 21.40
N LEU A 490 -1.30 -0.49 20.63
CA LEU A 490 -0.78 0.88 20.73
C LEU A 490 -0.92 1.42 22.16
N GLU A 491 -2.01 1.10 22.84
CA GLU A 491 -2.29 1.51 24.23
C GLU A 491 -1.26 0.90 25.20
N GLU A 492 -0.97 -0.40 25.08
CA GLU A 492 0.05 -1.08 25.89
C GLU A 492 1.45 -0.54 25.61
N LEU A 493 1.80 -0.36 24.33
CA LEU A 493 3.10 0.17 23.92
C LEU A 493 3.33 1.60 24.42
N ALA A 494 2.30 2.45 24.42
CA ALA A 494 2.38 3.81 24.96
C ALA A 494 2.65 3.82 26.48
N SER A 495 2.12 2.84 27.20
CA SER A 495 2.31 2.67 28.65
C SER A 495 3.66 2.05 29.03
N ASP A 496 4.40 1.51 28.09
CA ASP A 496 5.67 0.81 28.31
C ASP A 496 6.85 1.80 28.50
N ALA A 497 7.60 1.62 29.60
CA ALA A 497 8.71 2.51 29.95
C ALA A 497 9.92 2.38 29.00
N ASP A 498 10.20 1.19 28.49
CA ASP A 498 11.31 0.95 27.57
C ASP A 498 11.00 1.52 26.19
N VAL A 499 9.75 1.40 25.73
CA VAL A 499 9.27 2.03 24.49
C VAL A 499 9.39 3.55 24.59
N ARG A 500 8.89 4.17 25.67
CA ARG A 500 9.02 5.62 25.88
C ARG A 500 10.48 6.07 25.94
N SER A 501 11.32 5.32 26.65
CA SER A 501 12.77 5.59 26.73
C SER A 501 13.42 5.52 25.33
N ARG A 502 13.07 4.53 24.53
CA ARG A 502 13.57 4.39 23.14
C ARG A 502 13.08 5.54 22.27
N PHE A 503 11.79 5.89 22.35
CA PHE A 503 11.21 7.01 21.60
C PHE A 503 11.87 8.34 21.96
N GLY A 504 12.21 8.57 23.24
CA GLY A 504 12.99 9.72 23.67
C GLY A 504 14.35 9.81 22.96
N ALA A 505 15.10 8.70 22.91
CA ALA A 505 16.38 8.64 22.21
C ALA A 505 16.24 8.86 20.69
N VAL A 506 15.25 8.24 20.06
CA VAL A 506 14.95 8.45 18.63
C VAL A 506 14.58 9.90 18.34
N ARG A 507 13.75 10.51 19.19
CA ARG A 507 13.36 11.92 19.06
C ARG A 507 14.54 12.86 19.21
N GLU A 508 15.47 12.57 20.12
CA GLU A 508 16.72 13.32 20.26
C GLU A 508 17.58 13.22 18.99
N LEU A 509 17.71 12.03 18.40
CA LEU A 509 18.40 11.84 17.12
C LEU A 509 17.74 12.66 15.99
N ALA A 510 16.41 12.62 15.89
CA ALA A 510 15.66 13.40 14.91
C ALA A 510 15.80 14.92 15.13
N THR A 511 15.86 15.36 16.38
CA THR A 511 16.05 16.78 16.73
C THR A 511 17.46 17.27 16.37
N ARG A 512 18.50 16.52 16.78
CA ARG A 512 19.90 16.90 16.52
C ARG A 512 20.27 16.90 15.04
N SER A 513 19.59 16.08 14.23
CA SER A 513 19.75 16.04 12.78
C SER A 513 18.89 17.07 12.04
N GLY A 514 18.09 17.88 12.74
CA GLY A 514 17.22 18.90 12.14
C GLY A 514 15.98 18.35 11.43
N ARG A 515 15.66 17.06 11.64
CA ARG A 515 14.48 16.38 11.08
C ARG A 515 13.20 16.79 11.77
N LEU A 516 13.29 17.05 13.07
CA LEU A 516 12.19 17.58 13.87
C LEU A 516 12.49 19.06 14.18
N ARG A 517 11.65 19.97 13.69
CA ARG A 517 11.69 21.38 14.11
C ARG A 517 11.01 21.46 15.47
N VAL A 518 11.77 21.81 16.51
CA VAL A 518 11.30 21.98 17.90
C VAL A 518 10.62 23.32 18.07
#